data_AF-B7S3X3-F1
#
_entry.id   AF-B7S3X3-F1
#
_cell.length_a   1.000
_cell.length_b   1.000
_cell.length_c   1.000
_cell.angle_alpha   90.00
_cell.angle_beta   90.00
_cell.angle_gamma   90.00
#
_symmetry.space_group_name_H-M   'P 1'
#
loop_
_entity.id
_entity.type
_entity.pdbx_description
1 polymer ?
#
loop_
_entity_poly.entity_id
_entity_poly.type
_entity_poly.pdbx_seq_one_letter_code
_entity_poly.pdbx_strand_id
1 'polypeptide(L)'
;MSNLLAEHRQAIALSNMGVSLLEKGLYREALETIKDSVVAIKGLYGSQRCRSQNEHDVPVPLADEVKRAYRRLAQGKREIVSISIEVIADDDGFCSIKNLKKNLTHSSNFSICYPIRIDSFNSDMHCLDFHSGIVLHNFSTAHLCLSRLPELSPNRAQKLRDGAYKVGCLANKTLAKLILDDNEATFCGQVLQETSLFIATLATLKTLVSVLHESGCLREAKAFFQRMLDLQGAVLDVGDVELYCTMAASAA
;
A
#
# COMPACT_ATOMS: atom_id res chain seq x y z
N MET A 1 27.55 -1.87 2.95
CA MET A 1 26.16 -2.37 3.09
C MET A 1 25.27 -1.38 3.86
N SER A 2 25.85 -0.46 4.64
CA SER A 2 25.15 0.56 5.45
C SER A 2 24.31 1.58 4.67
N ASN A 3 24.74 2.04 3.50
CA ASN A 3 24.03 3.12 2.78
C ASN A 3 22.69 2.69 2.16
N LEU A 4 22.63 1.49 1.55
CA LEU A 4 21.40 1.00 0.91
C LEU A 4 20.27 0.76 1.91
N LEU A 5 20.61 0.24 3.10
CA LEU A 5 19.66 0.07 4.20
C LEU A 5 19.13 1.43 4.69
N ALA A 6 20.01 2.44 4.79
CA ALA A 6 19.62 3.77 5.19
C ALA A 6 18.70 4.44 4.14
N GLU A 7 19.04 4.35 2.86
CA GLU A 7 18.22 4.86 1.75
C GLU A 7 16.85 4.15 1.69
N HIS A 8 16.82 2.83 1.91
CA HIS A 8 15.59 2.05 2.01
C HIS A 8 14.69 2.53 3.15
N ARG A 9 15.25 2.69 4.36
CA ARG A 9 14.52 3.22 5.52
C ARG A 9 14.02 4.64 5.29
N GLN A 10 14.78 5.49 4.60
CA GLN A 10 14.36 6.84 4.24
C GLN A 10 13.20 6.82 3.24
N ALA A 11 13.22 5.92 2.26
CA ALA A 11 12.10 5.76 1.32
C ALA A 11 10.81 5.34 2.04
N ILE A 12 10.90 4.39 2.98
CA ILE A 12 9.76 3.99 3.83
C ILE A 12 9.29 5.15 4.69
N ALA A 13 10.20 5.90 5.32
CA ALA A 13 9.85 7.06 6.13
C ALA A 13 9.08 8.13 5.31
N LEU A 14 9.50 8.39 4.07
CA LEU A 14 8.77 9.28 3.16
C LEU A 14 7.35 8.75 2.87
N SER A 15 7.19 7.44 2.62
CA SER A 15 5.86 6.84 2.45
C SER A 15 4.98 7.04 3.69
N ASN A 16 5.50 6.76 4.88
CA ASN A 16 4.77 6.92 6.14
C ASN A 16 4.40 8.39 6.42
N MET A 17 5.29 9.34 6.12
CA MET A 17 4.97 10.78 6.18
C MET A 17 3.84 11.14 5.22
N GLY A 18 3.86 10.56 4.02
CA GLY A 18 2.77 10.64 3.05
C GLY A 18 1.44 10.12 3.60
N VAL A 19 1.43 8.96 4.25
CA VAL A 19 0.26 8.41 4.94
C VAL A 19 -0.26 9.37 6.01
N SER A 20 0.62 9.95 6.84
CA SER A 20 0.21 10.95 7.83
C SER A 20 -0.35 12.24 7.22
N LEU A 21 0.07 12.61 6.01
CA LEU A 21 -0.53 13.72 5.26
C LEU A 21 -1.94 13.34 4.76
N LEU A 22 -2.15 12.10 4.29
CA LEU A 22 -3.48 11.60 3.90
C LEU A 22 -4.46 11.64 5.08
N GLU A 23 -4.06 11.13 6.25
CA GLU A 23 -4.87 11.17 7.49
C GLU A 23 -5.31 12.59 7.86
N LYS A 24 -4.45 13.58 7.59
CA LYS A 24 -4.71 15.00 7.88
C LYS A 24 -5.52 15.72 6.81
N GLY A 25 -5.86 15.05 5.70
CA GLY A 25 -6.54 15.66 4.55
C GLY A 25 -5.65 16.61 3.74
N LEU A 26 -4.34 16.36 3.70
CA LEU A 26 -3.34 17.12 2.95
C LEU A 26 -2.96 16.34 1.67
N TYR A 27 -3.92 16.14 0.77
CA TYR A 27 -3.78 15.15 -0.30
C TYR A 27 -2.74 15.53 -1.36
N ARG A 28 -2.57 16.83 -1.65
CA ARG A 28 -1.55 17.32 -2.60
C ARG A 28 -0.15 17.09 -2.06
N GLU A 29 0.07 17.46 -0.80
CA GLU A 29 1.32 17.26 -0.09
C GLU A 29 1.65 15.78 0.08
N ALA A 30 0.63 14.97 0.39
CA ALA A 30 0.76 13.52 0.48
C ALA A 30 1.23 12.94 -0.85
N LEU A 31 0.58 13.30 -1.97
CA LEU A 31 0.94 12.81 -3.29
C LEU A 31 2.40 13.10 -3.64
N GLU A 32 2.86 14.34 -3.43
CA GLU A 32 4.26 14.70 -3.72
C GLU A 32 5.25 14.02 -2.78
N THR A 33 4.88 13.81 -1.51
CA THR A 33 5.75 13.13 -0.54
C THR A 33 5.87 11.63 -0.84
N ILE A 34 4.78 10.98 -1.24
CA ILE A 34 4.80 9.57 -1.64
C ILE A 34 5.52 9.42 -2.99
N LYS A 35 5.40 10.39 -3.90
CA LYS A 35 6.18 10.42 -5.14
C LYS A 35 7.68 10.48 -4.86
N ASP A 36 8.13 11.29 -3.90
CA ASP A 36 9.53 11.31 -3.45
C ASP A 36 9.96 9.90 -2.97
N SER A 37 9.09 9.17 -2.25
CA SER A 37 9.32 7.77 -1.85
C SER A 37 9.43 6.81 -3.04
N VAL A 38 8.56 6.93 -4.05
CA VAL A 38 8.61 6.11 -5.28
C VAL A 38 9.93 6.32 -6.03
N VAL A 39 10.39 7.58 -6.13
CA VAL A 39 11.67 7.91 -6.77
C VAL A 39 12.84 7.28 -6.00
N ALA A 40 12.81 7.35 -4.67
CA ALA A 40 13.82 6.72 -3.82
C ALA A 40 13.88 5.20 -4.03
N ILE A 41 12.73 4.50 -3.96
CA ILE A 41 12.68 3.04 -4.20
C ILE A 41 13.19 2.68 -5.60
N LYS A 42 12.81 3.45 -6.63
CA LYS A 42 13.31 3.23 -7.99
C LYS A 42 14.83 3.35 -8.06
N GLY A 43 15.42 4.33 -7.36
CA GLY A 43 16.87 4.49 -7.23
C GLY A 43 17.54 3.26 -6.62
N LEU A 44 16.93 2.64 -5.59
CA LEU A 44 17.45 1.42 -4.96
C LEU A 44 17.55 0.25 -5.96
N TYR A 45 16.54 0.06 -6.82
CA TYR A 45 16.60 -0.97 -7.88
C TYR A 45 17.70 -0.69 -8.91
N GLY A 46 17.91 0.58 -9.28
CA GLY A 46 19.02 0.99 -10.15
C GLY A 46 20.36 0.63 -9.52
N SER A 47 20.58 1.02 -8.27
CA SER A 47 21.80 0.72 -7.51
C SER A 47 22.04 -0.78 -7.29
N GLN A 48 20.98 -1.58 -7.10
CA GLN A 48 21.09 -3.04 -7.01
C GLN A 48 21.55 -3.67 -8.34
N ARG A 49 21.04 -3.17 -9.49
CA ARG A 49 21.41 -3.65 -10.83
C ARG A 49 22.81 -3.18 -11.26
N CYS A 50 23.20 -1.94 -10.97
CA CYS A 50 24.54 -1.43 -11.27
C CYS A 50 25.63 -2.05 -10.38
N ARG A 51 25.28 -2.62 -9.21
CA ARG A 51 26.23 -3.48 -8.48
C ARG A 51 26.56 -4.79 -9.21
N SER A 52 25.77 -5.17 -10.23
CA SER A 52 26.06 -6.29 -11.11
C SER A 52 26.89 -5.91 -12.34
N GLN A 53 26.95 -4.61 -12.69
CA GLN A 53 27.66 -4.09 -13.86
C GLN A 53 28.18 -2.68 -13.56
N ASN A 54 29.51 -2.51 -13.48
CA ASN A 54 30.19 -1.24 -13.23
C ASN A 54 29.63 -0.11 -14.11
N GLU A 55 28.87 0.82 -13.53
CA GLU A 55 28.75 2.21 -14.01
C GLU A 55 28.13 3.14 -12.95
N HIS A 56 28.62 4.37 -12.95
CA HIS A 56 28.33 5.42 -11.96
C HIS A 56 26.98 6.09 -12.22
N ASP A 57 25.91 5.65 -11.54
CA ASP A 57 24.73 6.50 -11.32
C ASP A 57 24.89 7.27 -10.01
N VAL A 58 24.79 8.60 -10.09
CA VAL A 58 24.89 9.50 -8.94
C VAL A 58 23.61 9.36 -8.09
N PRO A 59 23.70 8.97 -6.80
CA PRO A 59 22.54 8.89 -5.93
C PRO A 59 21.90 10.28 -5.77
N VAL A 60 20.58 10.37 -5.97
CA VAL A 60 19.81 11.56 -5.59
C VAL A 60 19.88 11.72 -4.07
N PRO A 61 20.25 12.88 -3.50
CA PRO A 61 20.43 13.00 -2.05
C PRO A 61 19.09 13.01 -1.28
N LEU A 62 18.61 11.84 -0.85
CA LEU A 62 17.33 11.63 -0.12
C LEU A 62 17.10 12.55 1.10
N ALA A 63 18.17 13.15 1.65
CA ALA A 63 18.08 14.07 2.79
C ALA A 63 17.25 15.33 2.46
N ASP A 64 17.26 15.79 1.21
CA ASP A 64 16.51 16.98 0.81
C ASP A 64 15.03 16.66 0.58
N GLU A 65 14.70 15.46 0.09
CA GLU A 65 13.32 14.93 0.00
C GLU A 65 12.69 14.87 1.39
N VAL A 66 13.39 14.33 2.38
CA VAL A 66 12.91 14.22 3.77
C VAL A 66 12.66 15.61 4.35
N LYS A 67 13.58 16.58 4.16
CA LYS A 67 13.36 17.97 4.59
C LYS A 67 12.15 18.61 3.91
N ARG A 68 11.92 18.35 2.61
CA ARG A 68 10.72 18.82 1.90
C ARG A 68 9.45 18.21 2.50
N ALA A 69 9.45 16.92 2.80
CA ALA A 69 8.33 16.23 3.43
C ALA A 69 7.98 16.82 4.81
N TYR A 70 8.98 17.08 5.65
CA TYR A 70 8.78 17.76 6.94
C TYR A 70 8.15 19.14 6.80
N ARG A 71 8.61 19.95 5.83
CA ARG A 71 8.02 21.26 5.56
C ARG A 71 6.55 21.16 5.16
N ARG A 72 6.20 20.20 4.31
CA ARG A 72 4.81 19.93 3.91
C ARG A 72 3.94 19.55 5.12
N LEU A 73 4.44 18.72 6.03
CA LEU A 73 3.75 18.36 7.28
C LEU A 73 3.50 19.57 8.18
N ALA A 74 4.43 20.51 8.24
CA ALA A 74 4.34 21.70 9.10
C ALA A 74 3.45 22.81 8.52
N GLN A 75 3.37 22.93 7.18
CA GLN A 75 2.77 24.08 6.49
C GLN A 75 1.48 23.74 5.73
N GLY A 76 1.12 22.46 5.63
CA GLY A 76 0.01 22.00 4.81
C GLY A 76 -1.33 22.62 5.21
N LYS A 77 -2.11 23.03 4.21
CA LYS A 77 -3.45 23.57 4.39
C LYS A 77 -4.47 22.46 4.22
N ARG A 78 -5.24 22.16 5.26
CA ARG A 78 -6.26 21.09 5.23
C ARG A 78 -7.29 21.32 4.13
N GLU A 79 -7.54 20.27 3.35
CA GLU A 79 -8.65 20.20 2.40
C GLU A 79 -9.83 19.54 3.13
N ILE A 80 -10.92 20.29 3.33
CA ILE A 80 -12.10 19.80 4.06
C ILE A 80 -12.91 18.93 3.11
N VAL A 81 -12.65 17.62 3.11
CA VAL A 81 -13.43 16.64 2.35
C VAL A 81 -13.72 15.42 3.21
N SER A 82 -14.93 14.87 3.06
CA SER A 82 -15.41 13.62 3.66
C SER A 82 -14.76 12.38 3.02
N ILE A 83 -13.42 12.31 2.99
CA ILE A 83 -12.71 11.08 2.65
C ILE A 83 -12.32 10.41 3.97
N SER A 84 -12.81 9.20 4.18
CA SER A 84 -12.46 8.41 5.35
C SER A 84 -11.13 7.71 5.08
N ILE A 85 -10.14 7.95 5.95
CA ILE A 85 -8.85 7.27 5.91
C ILE A 85 -8.79 6.31 7.09
N GLU A 86 -8.57 5.03 6.82
CA GLU A 86 -8.29 4.02 7.84
C GLU A 86 -6.88 3.50 7.59
N VAL A 87 -5.94 3.87 8.47
CA VAL A 87 -4.55 3.40 8.34
C VAL A 87 -4.45 1.99 8.88
N ILE A 88 -3.83 1.12 8.09
CA ILE A 88 -3.48 -0.24 8.50
C ILE A 88 -2.00 -0.26 8.82
N ALA A 89 -1.63 -0.73 10.01
CA ALA A 89 -0.23 -1.03 10.32
C ALA A 89 0.13 -2.40 9.72
N ASP A 90 1.37 -2.55 9.30
CA ASP A 90 1.86 -3.79 8.69
C ASP A 90 1.93 -4.96 9.68
N ASP A 91 1.95 -4.71 10.99
CA ASP A 91 2.03 -5.73 12.04
C ASP A 91 0.67 -6.10 12.70
N ASP A 92 -0.45 -5.49 12.25
CA ASP A 92 -1.78 -5.69 12.86
C ASP A 92 -2.35 -7.12 12.74
N GLY A 93 -1.70 -7.99 11.96
CA GLY A 93 -2.06 -9.40 11.81
C GLY A 93 -3.52 -9.63 11.35
N PHE A 94 -4.12 -10.74 11.77
CA PHE A 94 -5.47 -11.13 11.33
C PHE A 94 -6.59 -10.18 11.76
N CYS A 95 -6.38 -9.34 12.78
CA CYS A 95 -7.37 -8.38 13.24
C CYS A 95 -7.70 -7.35 12.16
N SER A 96 -6.68 -6.85 11.45
CA SER A 96 -6.87 -5.90 10.35
C SER A 96 -7.59 -6.52 9.16
N ILE A 97 -7.39 -7.82 8.89
CA ILE A 97 -8.14 -8.54 7.83
C ILE A 97 -9.63 -8.64 8.19
N LYS A 98 -9.95 -8.94 9.46
CA LYS A 98 -11.34 -9.02 9.95
C LYS A 98 -12.04 -7.66 9.90
N ASN A 99 -11.32 -6.57 10.24
CA ASN A 99 -11.86 -5.22 10.16
C ASN A 99 -12.07 -4.79 8.70
N LEU A 100 -11.12 -5.10 7.82
CA LEU A 100 -11.26 -4.91 6.38
C LEU A 100 -12.51 -5.63 5.87
N LYS A 101 -12.76 -6.89 6.26
CA LYS A 101 -13.99 -7.63 5.91
C LYS A 101 -15.26 -6.88 6.30
N LYS A 102 -15.38 -6.46 7.56
CA LYS A 102 -16.58 -5.75 8.04
C LYS A 102 -16.86 -4.51 7.20
N ASN A 103 -15.82 -3.72 6.92
CA ASN A 103 -15.94 -2.47 6.18
C ASN A 103 -16.15 -2.69 4.67
N LEU A 104 -15.76 -3.85 4.13
CA LEU A 104 -15.99 -4.25 2.73
C LEU A 104 -17.38 -4.83 2.47
N THR A 105 -17.97 -5.55 3.43
CA THR A 105 -19.29 -6.18 3.27
C THR A 105 -20.46 -5.18 3.32
N HIS A 106 -20.24 -3.99 3.87
CA HIS A 106 -21.20 -2.89 3.80
C HIS A 106 -21.05 -2.16 2.46
N SER A 107 -21.82 -2.65 1.46
CA SER A 107 -21.85 -2.31 0.03
C SER A 107 -21.92 -0.82 -0.39
N SER A 108 -21.88 0.15 0.53
CA SER A 108 -22.05 1.58 0.23
C SER A 108 -20.80 2.44 0.43
N ASN A 109 -19.75 1.95 1.08
CA ASN A 109 -18.60 2.79 1.46
C ASN A 109 -17.38 2.61 0.52
N PHE A 110 -17.53 3.01 -0.75
CA PHE A 110 -16.38 3.23 -1.63
C PHE A 110 -15.54 4.46 -1.22
N SER A 111 -16.06 5.29 -0.32
CA SER A 111 -15.42 6.50 0.18
C SER A 111 -14.22 6.26 1.11
N ILE A 112 -14.09 5.06 1.70
CA ILE A 112 -12.98 4.75 2.61
C ILE A 112 -11.75 4.32 1.80
N CYS A 113 -10.61 4.94 2.13
CA CYS A 113 -9.28 4.58 1.62
C CYS A 113 -8.43 3.97 2.74
N TYR A 114 -7.60 2.99 2.37
CA TYR A 114 -6.80 2.19 3.29
C TYR A 114 -5.30 2.32 3.02
N PRO A 115 -4.69 3.50 3.23
CA PRO A 115 -3.24 3.61 3.15
C PRO A 115 -2.58 2.75 4.25
N ILE A 116 -1.40 2.23 3.94
CA ILE A 116 -0.70 1.28 4.82
C ILE A 116 0.55 1.96 5.37
N ARG A 117 0.70 1.91 6.68
CA ARG A 117 1.92 2.35 7.36
C ARG A 117 2.82 1.14 7.60
N ILE A 118 4.12 1.33 7.38
CA ILE A 118 5.14 0.31 7.65
C ILE A 118 5.81 0.70 8.98
N ASP A 119 5.43 0.05 10.07
CA ASP A 119 5.89 0.41 11.42
C ASP A 119 7.09 -0.45 11.86
N SER A 120 7.26 -1.65 11.28
CA SER A 120 8.42 -2.51 11.56
C SER A 120 9.55 -2.31 10.55
N PHE A 121 10.67 -1.74 11.01
CA PHE A 121 11.94 -1.69 10.26
C PHE A 121 12.91 -2.83 10.60
N ASN A 122 12.48 -3.71 11.52
CA ASN A 122 13.33 -4.69 12.19
C ASN A 122 13.16 -6.11 11.64
N SER A 123 12.17 -6.38 10.79
CA SER A 123 12.08 -7.68 10.16
C SER A 123 13.02 -7.71 8.95
N ASP A 124 14.05 -8.55 9.02
CA ASP A 124 14.82 -9.00 7.84
C ASP A 124 13.93 -9.78 6.84
N MET A 125 12.63 -9.91 7.12
CA MET A 125 11.64 -10.71 6.40
C MET A 125 11.08 -10.01 5.15
N HIS A 126 11.11 -8.68 5.07
CA HIS A 126 10.47 -7.98 3.95
C HIS A 126 11.46 -7.57 2.87
N CYS A 127 11.36 -8.24 1.71
CA CYS A 127 12.14 -7.88 0.54
C CYS A 127 11.71 -6.51 -0.03
N LEU A 128 12.61 -5.87 -0.80
CA LEU A 128 12.37 -4.57 -1.42
C LEU A 128 11.09 -4.56 -2.27
N ASP A 129 10.72 -5.69 -2.88
CA ASP A 129 9.49 -5.83 -3.67
C ASP A 129 8.23 -5.62 -2.81
N PHE A 130 8.19 -6.13 -1.58
CA PHE A 130 7.04 -5.95 -0.68
C PHE A 130 6.81 -4.48 -0.35
N HIS A 131 7.85 -3.79 0.13
CA HIS A 131 7.76 -2.35 0.41
C HIS A 131 7.48 -1.54 -0.85
N SER A 132 8.01 -1.94 -2.01
CA SER A 132 7.66 -1.32 -3.29
C SER A 132 6.17 -1.44 -3.60
N GLY A 133 5.58 -2.62 -3.35
CA GLY A 133 4.15 -2.84 -3.46
C GLY A 133 3.34 -1.90 -2.57
N ILE A 134 3.71 -1.77 -1.29
CA ILE A 134 3.05 -0.86 -0.35
C ILE A 134 3.18 0.60 -0.78
N VAL A 135 4.38 1.06 -1.16
CA VAL A 135 4.61 2.45 -1.58
C VAL A 135 3.80 2.78 -2.84
N LEU A 136 3.73 1.86 -3.80
CA LEU A 136 2.90 2.02 -4.99
C LEU A 136 1.40 2.06 -4.62
N HIS A 137 0.94 1.19 -3.71
CA HIS A 137 -0.44 1.23 -3.21
C HIS A 137 -0.78 2.57 -2.54
N ASN A 138 0.10 3.07 -1.67
CA ASN A 138 -0.08 4.37 -1.03
C ASN A 138 -0.11 5.51 -2.07
N PHE A 139 0.71 5.42 -3.12
CA PHE A 139 0.71 6.41 -4.19
C PHE A 139 -0.58 6.39 -5.01
N SER A 140 -1.08 5.19 -5.32
CA SER A 140 -2.41 4.98 -5.93
C SER A 140 -3.52 5.57 -5.05
N THR A 141 -3.45 5.34 -3.74
CA THR A 141 -4.42 5.84 -2.76
C THR A 141 -4.40 7.37 -2.70
N ALA A 142 -3.22 8.00 -2.71
CA ALA A 142 -3.09 9.45 -2.76
C ALA A 142 -3.68 10.06 -4.04
N HIS A 143 -3.45 9.41 -5.19
CA HIS A 143 -4.10 9.80 -6.45
C HIS A 143 -5.63 9.73 -6.36
N LEU A 144 -6.17 8.64 -5.80
CA LEU A 144 -7.61 8.46 -5.63
C LEU A 144 -8.19 9.53 -4.69
N CYS A 145 -7.59 9.75 -3.52
CA CYS A 145 -8.02 10.80 -2.59
C CYS A 145 -8.02 12.18 -3.25
N LEU A 146 -6.94 12.52 -3.96
CA LEU A 146 -6.85 13.80 -4.65
C LEU A 146 -7.91 13.95 -5.74
N SER A 147 -8.24 12.87 -6.45
CA SER A 147 -9.27 12.88 -7.51
C SER A 147 -10.69 13.20 -7.00
N ARG A 148 -10.92 13.03 -5.71
CA ARG A 148 -12.22 13.27 -5.04
C ARG A 148 -12.38 14.70 -4.54
N LEU A 149 -11.39 15.56 -4.74
CA LEU A 149 -11.48 16.96 -4.35
C LEU A 149 -12.53 17.72 -5.18
N PRO A 150 -13.45 18.46 -4.54
CA PRO A 150 -14.57 19.12 -5.23
C PRO A 150 -14.11 20.25 -6.15
N GLU A 151 -12.96 20.88 -5.90
CA GLU A 151 -12.44 21.98 -6.72
C GLU A 151 -11.77 21.52 -8.03
N LEU A 152 -11.60 20.21 -8.24
CA LEU A 152 -11.00 19.70 -9.46
C LEU A 152 -12.01 19.68 -10.61
N SER A 153 -11.55 20.10 -11.79
CA SER A 153 -12.34 19.89 -13.00
C SER A 153 -12.50 18.39 -13.30
N PRO A 154 -13.60 17.95 -13.93
CA PRO A 154 -13.84 16.54 -14.25
C PRO A 154 -12.67 15.88 -15.00
N ASN A 155 -12.04 16.61 -15.93
CA ASN A 155 -10.87 16.13 -16.68
C ASN A 155 -9.63 15.92 -15.80
N ARG A 156 -9.42 16.78 -14.80
CA ARG A 156 -8.30 16.62 -13.85
C ARG A 156 -8.56 15.47 -12.88
N ALA A 157 -9.78 15.36 -12.36
CA ALA A 157 -10.19 14.23 -11.54
C ALA A 157 -10.01 12.90 -12.27
N GLN A 158 -10.43 12.83 -13.55
CA GLN A 158 -10.24 11.62 -14.36
C GLN A 158 -8.77 11.27 -14.57
N LYS A 159 -7.91 12.25 -14.90
CA LYS A 159 -6.46 11.99 -15.03
C LYS A 159 -5.83 11.45 -13.75
N LEU A 160 -6.29 11.90 -12.58
CA LEU A 160 -5.84 11.37 -11.30
C LEU A 160 -6.33 9.95 -11.06
N ARG A 161 -7.58 9.62 -11.42
CA ARG A 161 -8.09 8.24 -11.39
C ARG A 161 -7.33 7.32 -12.34
N ASP A 162 -7.00 7.78 -13.56
CA ASP A 162 -6.18 7.01 -14.50
C ASP A 162 -4.78 6.75 -13.92
N GLY A 163 -4.21 7.75 -13.23
CA GLY A 163 -2.96 7.62 -12.48
C GLY A 163 -3.05 6.59 -11.36
N ALA A 164 -4.09 6.70 -10.51
CA ALA A 164 -4.38 5.74 -9.44
C ALA A 164 -4.48 4.31 -10.00
N TYR A 165 -5.27 4.10 -11.05
CA TYR A 165 -5.46 2.80 -11.67
C TYR A 165 -4.14 2.17 -12.14
N LYS A 166 -3.33 2.93 -12.87
CA LYS A 166 -2.04 2.45 -13.40
C LYS A 166 -1.09 2.04 -12.28
N VAL A 167 -0.94 2.91 -11.28
CA VAL A 167 -0.04 2.66 -10.15
C VAL A 167 -0.56 1.51 -9.28
N GLY A 168 -1.86 1.46 -9.01
CA GLY A 168 -2.49 0.36 -8.28
C GLY A 168 -2.35 -0.99 -8.98
N CYS A 169 -2.42 -1.03 -10.31
CA CYS A 169 -2.15 -2.25 -11.07
C CYS A 169 -0.71 -2.73 -10.92
N LEU A 170 0.26 -1.81 -10.88
CA LEU A 170 1.66 -2.13 -10.61
C LEU A 170 1.83 -2.68 -9.18
N ALA A 171 1.25 -2.01 -8.19
CA ALA A 171 1.24 -2.50 -6.80
C ALA A 171 0.68 -3.92 -6.71
N ASN A 172 -0.50 -4.15 -7.30
CA ASN A 172 -1.17 -5.45 -7.30
C ASN A 172 -0.33 -6.52 -8.00
N LYS A 173 0.34 -6.19 -9.11
CA LYS A 173 1.22 -7.12 -9.81
C LYS A 173 2.45 -7.48 -8.96
N THR A 174 3.06 -6.50 -8.31
CA THR A 174 4.23 -6.72 -7.44
C THR A 174 3.86 -7.60 -6.25
N LEU A 175 2.77 -7.29 -5.54
CA LEU A 175 2.32 -8.07 -4.38
C LEU A 175 1.84 -9.46 -4.76
N ALA A 176 1.06 -9.60 -5.84
CA ALA A 176 0.60 -10.91 -6.31
C ALA A 176 1.76 -11.82 -6.72
N LYS A 177 2.86 -11.25 -7.24
CA LYS A 177 4.06 -12.03 -7.55
C LYS A 177 4.67 -12.64 -6.28
N LEU A 178 4.73 -11.90 -5.18
CA LEU A 178 5.25 -12.41 -3.90
C LEU A 178 4.39 -13.54 -3.33
N ILE A 179 3.07 -13.49 -3.53
CA ILE A 179 2.16 -14.57 -3.13
C ILE A 179 2.39 -15.84 -3.98
N LEU A 180 2.82 -15.70 -5.23
CA LEU A 180 2.95 -16.83 -6.16
C LEU A 180 4.38 -17.40 -6.24
N ASP A 181 5.41 -16.63 -5.88
CA ASP A 181 6.81 -17.02 -6.05
C ASP A 181 7.34 -17.92 -4.92
N ASP A 182 6.62 -18.09 -3.80
CA ASP A 182 7.04 -18.95 -2.70
C ASP A 182 6.80 -20.43 -3.02
N ASN A 183 7.80 -21.06 -3.64
CA ASN A 183 7.73 -22.45 -4.11
C ASN A 183 7.84 -23.50 -2.99
N GLU A 184 8.21 -23.12 -1.77
CA GLU A 184 8.41 -24.07 -0.66
C GLU A 184 7.34 -23.94 0.44
N ALA A 185 6.74 -22.77 0.63
CA ALA A 185 5.67 -22.60 1.60
C ALA A 185 4.31 -23.11 1.07
N THR A 186 3.57 -23.80 1.93
CA THR A 186 2.14 -23.98 1.70
C THR A 186 1.43 -22.64 1.83
N PHE A 187 0.34 -22.42 1.09
CA PHE A 187 -0.48 -21.20 1.21
C PHE A 187 -0.83 -20.87 2.67
N CYS A 188 -1.21 -21.88 3.46
CA CYS A 188 -1.48 -21.69 4.89
C CYS A 188 -0.25 -21.18 5.66
N GLY A 189 0.93 -21.77 5.41
CA GLY A 189 2.18 -21.33 6.02
C GLY A 189 2.50 -19.87 5.66
N GLN A 190 2.32 -19.48 4.40
CA GLN A 190 2.57 -18.12 3.96
C GLN A 190 1.59 -17.13 4.58
N VAL A 191 0.29 -17.47 4.69
CA VAL A 191 -0.70 -16.59 5.33
C VAL A 191 -0.35 -16.32 6.81
N LEU A 192 0.12 -17.34 7.52
CA LEU A 192 0.50 -17.24 8.94
C LEU A 192 1.81 -16.45 9.13
N GLN A 193 2.77 -16.58 8.21
CA GLN A 193 4.08 -15.93 8.31
C GLN A 193 4.09 -14.51 7.74
N GLU A 194 3.29 -14.26 6.70
CA GLU A 194 3.29 -13.03 5.91
C GLU A 194 1.90 -12.38 5.85
N THR A 195 1.19 -12.32 6.97
CA THR A 195 -0.16 -11.75 7.02
C THR A 195 -0.23 -10.33 6.42
N SER A 196 0.84 -9.54 6.60
CA SER A 196 1.01 -8.20 6.04
C SER A 196 0.95 -8.17 4.51
N LEU A 197 1.44 -9.21 3.82
CA LEU A 197 1.37 -9.35 2.37
C LEU A 197 -0.08 -9.47 1.88
N PHE A 198 -0.87 -10.27 2.59
CA PHE A 198 -2.28 -10.47 2.26
C PHE A 198 -3.10 -9.21 2.54
N ILE A 199 -2.84 -8.53 3.67
CA ILE A 199 -3.44 -7.23 3.99
C ILE A 199 -3.16 -6.21 2.89
N ALA A 200 -1.89 -6.07 2.49
CA ALA A 200 -1.50 -5.11 1.46
C ALA A 200 -2.16 -5.42 0.11
N THR A 201 -2.26 -6.70 -0.23
CA THR A 201 -2.91 -7.14 -1.47
C THR A 201 -4.41 -6.84 -1.45
N LEU A 202 -5.10 -7.14 -0.35
CA LEU A 202 -6.54 -6.85 -0.20
C LEU A 202 -6.83 -5.35 -0.24
N ALA A 203 -6.03 -4.52 0.45
CA ALA A 203 -6.16 -3.07 0.41
C ALA A 203 -5.94 -2.52 -1.01
N THR A 204 -4.96 -3.07 -1.76
CA THR A 204 -4.70 -2.70 -3.15
C THR A 204 -5.87 -3.04 -4.06
N LEU A 205 -6.43 -4.25 -3.94
CA LEU A 205 -7.60 -4.67 -4.69
C LEU A 205 -8.80 -3.77 -4.40
N LYS A 206 -9.05 -3.44 -3.13
CA LYS A 206 -10.10 -2.49 -2.73
C LYS A 206 -9.90 -1.11 -3.38
N THR A 207 -8.69 -0.56 -3.37
CA THR A 207 -8.38 0.70 -4.05
C THR A 207 -8.68 0.62 -5.55
N LEU A 208 -8.29 -0.46 -6.22
CA LEU A 208 -8.58 -0.67 -7.65
C LEU A 208 -10.08 -0.74 -7.94
N VAL A 209 -10.85 -1.43 -7.10
CA VAL A 209 -12.32 -1.47 -7.21
C VAL A 209 -12.89 -0.05 -7.10
N SER A 210 -12.47 0.74 -6.10
CA SER A 210 -12.95 2.11 -5.92
C SER A 210 -12.60 3.02 -7.12
N VAL A 211 -11.37 2.95 -7.63
CA VAL A 211 -10.94 3.74 -8.80
C VAL A 211 -11.78 3.41 -10.04
N LEU A 212 -11.99 2.12 -10.31
CA LEU A 212 -12.74 1.66 -11.48
C LEU A 212 -14.23 2.01 -11.36
N HIS A 213 -14.80 1.86 -10.17
CA HIS A 213 -16.18 2.23 -9.89
C HIS A 213 -16.40 3.74 -10.13
N GLU A 214 -15.53 4.60 -9.60
CA GLU A 214 -15.59 6.05 -9.81
C GLU A 214 -15.28 6.50 -11.25
N SER A 215 -14.63 5.64 -12.03
CA SER A 215 -14.38 5.87 -13.46
C SER A 215 -15.49 5.32 -14.35
N GLY A 216 -16.52 4.66 -13.79
CA GLY A 216 -17.61 4.03 -14.55
C GLY A 216 -17.24 2.68 -15.20
N CYS A 217 -16.05 2.14 -14.92
CA CYS A 217 -15.56 0.86 -15.45
C CYS A 217 -16.06 -0.32 -14.60
N LEU A 218 -17.39 -0.51 -14.55
CA LEU A 218 -18.05 -1.42 -13.62
C LEU A 218 -17.70 -2.90 -13.85
N ARG A 219 -17.39 -3.28 -15.10
CA ARG A 219 -17.04 -4.67 -15.44
C ARG A 219 -15.70 -5.06 -14.85
N GLU A 220 -14.69 -4.22 -15.05
CA GLU A 220 -13.36 -4.40 -14.46
C GLU A 220 -13.43 -4.31 -12.94
N ALA A 221 -14.21 -3.36 -12.40
CA ALA A 221 -14.40 -3.23 -10.95
C ALA A 221 -14.95 -4.53 -10.34
N LYS A 222 -15.94 -5.16 -10.99
CA LYS A 222 -16.49 -6.46 -10.56
C LYS A 222 -15.44 -7.56 -10.57
N ALA A 223 -14.56 -7.59 -11.58
CA ALA A 223 -13.50 -8.61 -11.66
C ALA A 223 -12.48 -8.47 -10.50
N PHE A 224 -12.05 -7.24 -10.18
CA PHE A 224 -11.18 -7.00 -9.03
C PHE A 224 -11.87 -7.28 -7.70
N PHE A 225 -13.16 -6.94 -7.59
CA PHE A 225 -13.95 -7.21 -6.39
C PHE A 225 -14.07 -8.72 -6.14
N GLN A 226 -14.32 -9.52 -7.18
CA GLN A 226 -14.38 -10.98 -7.05
C GLN A 226 -13.04 -11.55 -6.57
N ARG A 227 -11.92 -11.14 -7.18
CA ARG A 227 -10.58 -11.57 -6.74
C ARG A 227 -10.31 -11.23 -5.27
N MET A 228 -10.78 -10.07 -4.82
CA MET A 228 -10.65 -9.65 -3.43
C MET A 228 -11.46 -10.55 -2.49
N LEU A 229 -12.70 -10.91 -2.86
CA LEU A 229 -13.52 -11.84 -2.08
C LEU A 229 -12.90 -13.23 -2.02
N ASP A 230 -12.40 -13.74 -3.15
CA ASP A 230 -11.77 -15.06 -3.22
C ASP A 230 -10.53 -15.13 -2.31
N LEU A 231 -9.64 -14.13 -2.39
CA LEU A 231 -8.45 -14.03 -1.54
C LEU A 231 -8.81 -13.89 -0.06
N GLN A 232 -9.81 -13.05 0.24
CA GLN A 232 -10.26 -12.84 1.61
C GLN A 232 -10.85 -14.11 2.22
N GLY A 233 -11.65 -14.87 1.46
CA GLY A 233 -12.17 -16.16 1.89
C GLY A 233 -11.03 -17.12 2.25
N ALA A 234 -10.09 -17.29 1.32
CA ALA A 234 -8.94 -18.18 1.53
C ALA A 234 -8.10 -17.83 2.77
N VAL A 235 -7.86 -16.54 3.03
CA VAL A 235 -7.08 -16.08 4.19
C VAL A 235 -7.82 -16.30 5.51
N LEU A 236 -9.13 -16.08 5.53
CA LEU A 236 -9.94 -16.26 6.75
C LEU A 236 -10.10 -17.73 7.12
N ASP A 237 -10.23 -18.62 6.13
CA ASP A 237 -10.29 -20.06 6.35
C ASP A 237 -9.02 -20.55 7.07
N VAL A 238 -7.84 -19.97 6.76
CA VAL A 238 -6.58 -20.27 7.48
C VAL A 238 -6.60 -19.74 8.91
N GLY A 239 -7.05 -18.49 9.10
CA GLY A 239 -7.08 -17.87 10.44
C GLY A 239 -8.03 -18.57 11.41
N ASP A 240 -9.14 -19.12 10.92
CA ASP A 240 -10.06 -19.90 11.74
C ASP A 240 -9.45 -21.26 12.14
N VAL A 241 -8.70 -21.92 11.24
CA VAL A 241 -7.98 -23.18 11.54
C VAL A 241 -6.92 -22.99 12.62
N GLU A 242 -6.14 -21.90 12.59
CA GLU A 242 -5.13 -21.61 13.61
C GLU A 242 -5.76 -21.46 15.01
N LEU A 243 -6.90 -20.76 15.09
CA LEU A 243 -7.63 -20.53 16.34
C LEU A 243 -8.10 -21.86 16.96
N TYR A 244 -8.59 -22.79 16.13
CA TYR A 244 -8.98 -24.13 16.59
C TYR A 244 -7.79 -24.95 17.09
N CYS A 245 -6.65 -24.90 16.41
CA CYS A 245 -5.44 -25.62 16.81
C CYS A 245 -4.85 -25.11 18.12
N THR A 246 -4.81 -23.78 18.32
CA THR A 246 -4.30 -23.19 19.58
C THR A 246 -5.22 -23.46 20.77
N MET A 247 -6.54 -23.41 20.57
CA MET A 247 -7.50 -23.78 21.62
C MET A 247 -7.40 -25.26 22.01
N ALA A 248 -7.27 -26.16 21.03
CA ALA A 248 -7.10 -27.59 21.29
C ALA A 248 -5.79 -27.90 22.04
N ALA A 249 -4.69 -27.21 21.70
CA ALA A 249 -3.40 -27.38 22.39
C ALA A 249 -3.41 -26.81 23.82
N SER A 250 -4.20 -25.77 24.10
CA SER A 250 -4.33 -25.20 25.45
C SER A 250 -5.23 -25.98 26.40
N ALA A 251 -6.03 -26.92 25.87
CA ALA A 251 -6.96 -27.75 26.63
C ALA A 251 -6.41 -29.16 26.96
N ALA A 252 -5.23 -29.49 26.46
CA ALA A 252 -4.51 -30.75 26.70
C ALA A 252 -3.39 -30.55 27.73
#